data_AF-M0JGC2-F1
#
_entry.id   AF-M0JGC2-F1
#
_cell.length_a   1.000
_cell.length_b   1.000
_cell.length_c   1.000
_cell.angle_alpha   90.00
_cell.angle_beta   90.00
_cell.angle_gamma   90.00
#
_symmetry.space_group_name_H-M   'P 1'
#
loop_
_entity.id
_entity.type
_entity.pdbx_description
1 polymer ?
#
loop_
_entity_poly.entity_id
_entity_poly.type
_entity_poly.pdbx_seq_one_letter_code
_entity_poly.pdbx_strand_id
1 'polypeptide(L)'
;MGRDRDEGDGDQRSPEIALESARRVYDMRVRRLESIDDKAMRTARTAVLILGFIAAGLTSIGPTTIASTPLLPFVAGSIGSICISASAFLCVGVYTVTEYPNEISEGDLDTIPRPTEEFWYENVMHRLEFALSAIGAEIDKNKQYFEIAQLLLLTGAFLLVYATGVTVISGAFGIPVDVQTGAVLLPAAALALLRAVQIRRFS
;
A
#
# COMPACT_ATOMS: atom_id res chain seq x y z
N MET A 1 33.20 -60.45 -8.44
CA MET A 1 33.36 -58.98 -8.45
C MET A 1 32.08 -58.40 -9.02
N GLY A 2 31.08 -58.23 -8.16
CA GLY A 2 29.82 -57.57 -8.51
C GLY A 2 30.04 -56.06 -8.53
N ARG A 3 29.63 -55.41 -9.62
CA ARG A 3 29.48 -53.97 -9.65
C ARG A 3 28.16 -53.65 -8.97
N ASP A 4 28.25 -53.13 -7.76
CA ASP A 4 27.18 -52.36 -7.14
C ASP A 4 26.92 -51.15 -8.04
N ARG A 5 25.82 -51.22 -8.80
CA ARG A 5 25.20 -50.01 -9.34
C ARG A 5 24.50 -49.37 -8.16
N ASP A 6 25.12 -48.34 -7.59
CA ASP A 6 24.39 -47.27 -6.92
C ASP A 6 23.38 -46.73 -7.94
N GLU A 7 22.16 -47.27 -7.87
CA GLU A 7 20.98 -46.66 -8.45
C GLU A 7 20.83 -45.33 -7.74
N GLY A 8 21.17 -44.26 -8.46
CA GLY A 8 20.97 -42.91 -8.01
C GLY A 8 19.54 -42.75 -7.56
N ASP A 9 19.39 -42.54 -6.25
CA ASP A 9 18.23 -41.96 -5.59
C ASP A 9 18.09 -40.51 -6.08
N GLY A 10 17.81 -40.40 -7.39
CA GLY A 10 17.53 -39.16 -8.06
C GLY A 10 16.17 -38.74 -7.56
N ASP A 11 16.17 -37.68 -6.76
CA ASP A 11 15.09 -36.84 -6.23
C ASP A 11 13.95 -36.61 -7.24
N GLN A 12 13.26 -37.69 -7.64
CA GLN A 12 12.02 -37.72 -8.40
C GLN A 12 10.91 -37.27 -7.46
N ARG A 13 10.96 -35.99 -7.09
CA ARG A 13 9.74 -35.28 -6.74
C ARG A 13 8.85 -35.40 -7.97
N SER A 14 7.82 -36.24 -7.88
CA SER A 14 6.84 -36.44 -8.94
C SER A 14 6.46 -35.07 -9.53
N PRO A 15 6.48 -34.88 -10.85
CA PRO A 15 6.14 -33.59 -11.49
C PRO A 15 4.76 -33.06 -11.07
N GLU A 16 3.85 -33.96 -10.67
CA GLU A 16 2.58 -33.62 -10.01
C GLU A 16 2.77 -32.83 -8.71
N ILE A 17 3.68 -33.26 -7.84
CA ILE A 17 3.96 -32.61 -6.56
C ILE A 17 4.58 -31.22 -6.80
N ALA A 18 5.47 -31.11 -7.79
CA ALA A 18 6.06 -29.83 -8.18
C ALA A 18 4.98 -28.86 -8.70
N LEU A 19 4.10 -29.33 -9.58
CA LEU A 19 2.99 -28.55 -10.12
C LEU A 19 2.01 -28.10 -9.02
N GLU A 20 1.62 -29.00 -8.12
CA GLU A 20 0.72 -28.67 -7.00
C GLU A 20 1.35 -27.62 -6.08
N SER A 21 2.66 -27.75 -5.80
CA SER A 21 3.39 -26.79 -4.97
C SER A 21 3.45 -25.40 -5.63
N ALA A 22 3.72 -25.34 -6.93
CA ALA A 22 3.82 -24.10 -7.68
C ALA A 22 2.44 -23.42 -7.78
N ARG A 23 1.38 -24.21 -8.00
CA ARG A 23 -0.01 -23.73 -7.99
C ARG A 23 -0.40 -23.16 -6.63
N ARG A 24 -0.06 -23.83 -5.53
CA ARG A 24 -0.32 -23.30 -4.18
C ARG A 24 0.38 -21.95 -3.95
N VAL A 25 1.60 -21.77 -4.46
CA VAL A 25 2.31 -20.49 -4.38
C VAL A 25 1.62 -19.43 -5.24
N TYR A 26 1.14 -19.79 -6.43
CA TYR A 26 0.38 -18.89 -7.30
C TYR A 26 -0.89 -18.39 -6.62
N ASP A 27 -1.73 -19.30 -6.11
CA ASP A 27 -2.97 -18.96 -5.39
C ASP A 27 -2.68 -18.05 -4.18
N MET A 28 -1.61 -18.33 -3.45
CA MET A 28 -1.20 -17.49 -2.32
C MET A 28 -0.81 -16.08 -2.76
N ARG A 29 -0.13 -15.92 -3.90
CA ARG A 29 0.25 -14.60 -4.44
C ARG A 29 -0.96 -13.85 -4.99
N VAL A 30 -1.89 -14.52 -5.68
CA VAL A 30 -3.15 -13.93 -6.15
C VAL A 30 -3.95 -13.39 -4.96
N ARG A 31 -4.20 -14.21 -3.93
CA ARG A 31 -4.88 -13.76 -2.70
C ARG A 31 -4.19 -12.58 -2.03
N ARG A 32 -2.85 -12.53 -2.09
CA ARG A 32 -2.09 -11.41 -1.55
C ARG A 32 -2.32 -10.13 -2.36
N LEU A 33 -2.34 -10.22 -3.68
CA LEU A 33 -2.65 -9.09 -4.57
C LEU A 33 -4.07 -8.58 -4.33
N GLU A 34 -5.06 -9.47 -4.29
CA GLU A 34 -6.46 -9.14 -3.93
C GLU A 34 -6.52 -8.41 -2.59
N SER A 35 -5.78 -8.88 -1.58
CA SER A 35 -5.75 -8.24 -0.25
C SER A 35 -5.15 -6.82 -0.27
N ILE A 36 -4.25 -6.52 -1.21
CA ILE A 36 -3.67 -5.17 -1.38
C ILE A 36 -4.73 -4.26 -2.00
N ASP A 37 -5.42 -4.70 -3.04
CA ASP A 37 -6.49 -3.95 -3.69
C ASP A 37 -7.63 -3.65 -2.72
N ASP A 38 -8.01 -4.62 -1.91
CA ASP A 38 -9.03 -4.49 -0.87
C ASP A 38 -8.66 -3.41 0.15
N LYS A 39 -7.38 -3.35 0.55
CA LYS A 39 -6.86 -2.33 1.46
C LYS A 39 -6.75 -0.97 0.79
N ALA A 40 -6.36 -0.91 -0.49
CA ALA A 40 -6.31 0.31 -1.28
C ALA A 40 -7.71 0.93 -1.38
N MET A 41 -8.74 0.13 -1.67
CA MET A 41 -10.13 0.58 -1.72
C MET A 41 -10.66 1.11 -0.40
N ARG A 42 -10.36 0.42 0.72
CA ARG A 42 -10.74 0.92 2.06
C ARG A 42 -10.02 2.24 2.40
N THR A 43 -8.75 2.36 2.01
CA THR A 43 -7.96 3.58 2.22
C THR A 43 -8.48 4.74 1.38
N ALA A 44 -8.75 4.50 0.09
CA ALA A 44 -9.37 5.47 -0.81
C ALA A 44 -10.71 5.98 -0.27
N ARG A 45 -11.58 5.06 0.18
CA ARG A 45 -12.87 5.41 0.79
C ARG A 45 -12.69 6.33 2.00
N THR A 46 -11.74 6.01 2.88
CA THR A 46 -11.43 6.83 4.06
C THR A 46 -10.94 8.22 3.65
N ALA A 47 -10.04 8.31 2.65
CA ALA A 47 -9.55 9.59 2.14
C ALA A 47 -10.69 10.46 1.58
N VAL A 48 -11.59 9.86 0.78
CA VAL A 48 -12.76 10.55 0.22
C VAL A 48 -13.70 11.06 1.32
N LEU A 49 -13.94 10.26 2.37
CA LEU A 49 -14.74 10.71 3.52
C LEU A 49 -14.12 11.92 4.23
N ILE A 50 -12.79 11.92 4.42
CA ILE A 50 -12.08 13.05 5.02
C ILE A 50 -12.20 14.29 4.12
N LEU A 51 -11.99 14.15 2.81
CA LEU A 51 -12.16 15.26 1.86
C LEU A 51 -13.59 15.81 1.85
N GLY A 52 -14.59 14.94 1.92
CA GLY A 52 -16.00 15.34 2.05
C GLY A 52 -16.25 16.14 3.32
N PHE A 53 -15.67 15.72 4.45
CA PHE A 53 -15.77 16.46 5.71
C PHE A 53 -15.09 17.84 5.64
N ILE A 54 -13.91 17.93 5.00
CA ILE A 54 -13.22 19.21 4.76
C ILE A 54 -14.09 20.12 3.90
N ALA A 55 -14.63 19.62 2.79
CA ALA A 55 -15.49 20.40 1.90
C ALA A 55 -16.76 20.89 2.62
N ALA A 56 -17.40 20.04 3.43
CA ALA A 56 -18.55 20.43 4.26
C ALA A 56 -18.16 21.53 5.28
N GLY A 57 -17.00 21.38 5.94
CA GLY A 57 -16.46 22.40 6.83
C GLY A 57 -16.24 23.74 6.11
N LEU A 58 -15.54 23.73 4.99
CA LEU A 58 -15.24 24.93 4.20
C LEU A 58 -16.50 25.62 3.65
N THR A 59 -17.52 24.86 3.27
CA THR A 59 -18.80 25.44 2.81
C THR A 59 -19.62 26.05 3.94
N SER A 60 -19.49 25.52 5.16
CA SER A 60 -20.15 26.08 6.35
C SER A 60 -19.48 27.34 6.89
N ILE A 61 -18.17 27.46 6.68
CA ILE A 61 -17.34 28.54 7.19
C ILE A 61 -17.24 29.62 6.11
N GLY A 62 -17.93 30.75 6.29
CA GLY A 62 -18.00 31.81 5.28
C GLY A 62 -16.63 32.41 4.89
N PRO A 63 -16.56 33.16 3.77
CA PRO A 63 -15.30 33.68 3.22
C PRO A 63 -14.48 34.55 4.19
N THR A 64 -15.16 35.21 5.13
CA THR A 64 -14.56 36.10 6.12
C THR A 64 -13.65 35.37 7.11
N THR A 65 -13.98 34.13 7.47
CA THR A 65 -13.18 33.34 8.42
C THR A 65 -11.89 32.83 7.78
N ILE A 66 -11.92 32.52 6.48
CA ILE A 66 -10.72 32.12 5.73
C ILE A 66 -9.73 33.30 5.66
N ALA A 67 -10.23 34.52 5.41
CA ALA A 67 -9.40 35.72 5.33
C ALA A 67 -8.74 36.10 6.67
N SER A 68 -9.36 35.76 7.80
CA SER A 68 -8.79 36.00 9.14
C SER A 68 -7.88 34.87 9.64
N THR A 69 -7.73 33.78 8.89
CA THR A 69 -6.94 32.63 9.33
C THR A 69 -5.45 32.94 9.25
N PRO A 70 -4.66 32.71 10.31
CA PRO A 70 -3.22 32.92 10.28
C PRO A 70 -2.54 32.09 9.18
N LEU A 71 -1.44 32.61 8.61
CA LEU A 71 -0.76 31.99 7.46
C LEU A 71 -0.33 30.53 7.72
N LEU A 72 0.18 30.24 8.92
CA LEU A 72 0.72 28.92 9.26
C LEU A 72 -0.34 27.79 9.23
N PRO A 73 -1.47 27.88 9.96
CA PRO A 73 -2.54 26.88 9.86
C PRO A 73 -3.17 26.83 8.46
N PHE A 74 -3.24 27.95 7.74
CA PHE A 74 -3.71 27.96 6.36
C PHE A 74 -2.80 27.12 5.43
N VAL A 75 -1.49 27.32 5.48
CA VAL A 75 -0.51 26.56 4.69
C VAL A 75 -0.53 25.09 5.10
N ALA A 76 -0.52 24.79 6.40
CA ALA A 76 -0.58 23.41 6.91
C ALA A 76 -1.86 22.69 6.45
N GLY A 77 -3.02 23.33 6.57
CA GLY A 77 -4.30 22.78 6.11
C GLY A 77 -4.34 22.56 4.60
N SER A 78 -3.78 23.49 3.82
CA SER A 78 -3.70 23.38 2.36
C SER A 78 -2.82 22.22 1.91
N ILE A 79 -1.61 22.10 2.48
CA ILE A 79 -0.70 20.97 2.22
C ILE A 79 -1.36 19.66 2.65
N GLY A 80 -2.02 19.65 3.82
CA GLY A 80 -2.70 18.47 4.32
C GLY A 80 -3.81 17.98 3.38
N SER A 81 -4.63 18.91 2.87
CA SER A 81 -5.67 18.62 1.88
C SER A 81 -5.11 18.08 0.57
N ILE A 82 -4.00 18.66 0.07
CA ILE A 82 -3.30 18.17 -1.13
C ILE A 82 -2.76 16.75 -0.91
N CYS A 83 -2.13 16.47 0.24
CA CYS A 83 -1.62 15.15 0.57
C CYS A 83 -2.73 14.09 0.62
N ILE A 84 -3.88 14.38 1.24
CA ILE A 84 -5.02 13.45 1.25
C ILE A 84 -5.57 13.24 -0.15
N SER A 85 -5.69 14.30 -0.94
CA SER A 85 -6.13 14.21 -2.33
C SER A 85 -5.19 13.31 -3.15
N ALA A 86 -3.88 13.55 -3.07
CA ALA A 86 -2.87 12.73 -3.73
C ALA A 86 -2.93 11.26 -3.28
N SER A 87 -3.11 11.01 -1.98
CA SER A 87 -3.30 9.66 -1.43
C SER A 87 -4.52 8.95 -2.04
N ALA A 88 -5.66 9.65 -2.13
CA ALA A 88 -6.87 9.09 -2.74
C ALA A 88 -6.63 8.73 -4.22
N PHE A 89 -6.01 9.62 -4.99
CA PHE A 89 -5.67 9.36 -6.39
C PHE A 89 -4.72 8.19 -6.56
N LEU A 90 -3.69 8.07 -5.71
CA LEU A 90 -2.76 6.93 -5.76
C LEU A 90 -3.47 5.61 -5.42
N CYS A 91 -4.34 5.59 -4.41
CA CYS A 91 -5.09 4.38 -4.05
C CYS A 91 -6.03 3.93 -5.18
N VAL A 92 -6.71 4.88 -5.84
CA VAL A 92 -7.53 4.59 -7.02
C VAL A 92 -6.64 4.10 -8.17
N GLY A 93 -5.50 4.76 -8.39
CA GLY A 93 -4.52 4.39 -9.40
C GLY A 93 -4.05 2.93 -9.27
N VAL A 94 -3.67 2.52 -8.05
CA VAL A 94 -3.30 1.12 -7.75
C VAL A 94 -4.41 0.18 -8.19
N TYR A 95 -5.65 0.42 -7.79
CA TYR A 95 -6.76 -0.44 -8.19
C TYR A 95 -6.99 -0.48 -9.71
N THR A 96 -6.90 0.67 -10.38
CA THR A 96 -7.21 0.75 -11.82
C THR A 96 -6.11 0.17 -12.73
N VAL A 97 -4.86 0.19 -12.28
CA VAL A 97 -3.69 -0.21 -13.08
C VAL A 97 -3.26 -1.65 -12.76
N THR A 98 -3.78 -2.25 -11.70
CA THR A 98 -3.44 -3.63 -11.34
C THR A 98 -3.93 -4.58 -12.42
N GLU A 99 -2.97 -5.14 -13.17
CA GLU A 99 -3.22 -6.19 -14.14
C GLU A 99 -3.10 -7.55 -13.46
N TYR A 100 -4.22 -8.27 -13.40
CA TYR A 100 -4.19 -9.69 -13.04
C TYR A 100 -3.69 -10.47 -14.26
N PRO A 101 -2.59 -11.24 -14.14
CA PRO A 101 -2.19 -12.07 -15.26
C PRO A 101 -3.32 -13.05 -15.55
N ASN A 102 -3.74 -13.10 -16.82
CA ASN A 102 -4.83 -13.93 -17.30
C ASN A 102 -4.82 -15.27 -16.57
N GLU A 103 -5.89 -15.49 -15.82
CA GLU A 103 -6.07 -16.64 -14.96
C GLU A 103 -5.65 -17.88 -15.73
N ILE A 104 -4.61 -18.56 -15.25
CA ILE A 104 -4.41 -19.96 -15.56
C ILE A 104 -5.53 -20.69 -14.78
N SER A 105 -6.76 -20.53 -15.25
CA SER A 105 -7.92 -21.19 -14.69
C SER A 105 -7.77 -22.68 -14.92
N GLU A 106 -8.35 -23.49 -14.04
CA GLU A 106 -8.31 -24.96 -14.14
C GLU A 106 -8.75 -25.44 -15.54
N GLY A 107 -9.69 -24.71 -16.18
CA GLY A 107 -10.14 -24.98 -17.54
C GLY A 107 -9.18 -24.55 -18.66
N ASP A 108 -8.27 -23.61 -18.41
CA ASP A 108 -7.28 -23.13 -19.39
C ASP A 108 -6.01 -24.01 -19.42
N LEU A 109 -5.78 -24.81 -18.38
CA LEU A 109 -4.74 -25.85 -18.37
C LEU A 109 -5.16 -27.10 -19.14
N ASP A 110 -6.46 -27.41 -19.14
CA ASP A 110 -7.05 -28.54 -19.85
C ASP A 110 -7.19 -28.32 -21.36
N THR A 111 -7.14 -27.07 -21.83
CA THR A 111 -7.14 -26.72 -23.26
C THR A 111 -5.76 -26.80 -23.90
N ILE A 112 -4.70 -27.00 -23.12
CA ILE A 112 -3.33 -27.15 -23.65
C ILE A 112 -3.23 -28.51 -24.36
N PRO A 113 -2.83 -28.55 -25.65
CA PRO A 113 -2.61 -29.79 -26.37
C PRO A 113 -1.67 -30.71 -25.57
N ARG A 114 -2.03 -31.99 -25.45
CA ARG A 114 -1.25 -33.02 -24.72
C ARG A 114 -0.53 -33.95 -25.70
N PRO A 115 0.54 -33.51 -26.39
CA PRO A 115 1.29 -34.39 -27.28
C PRO A 115 2.04 -35.46 -26.47
N THR A 116 2.58 -35.10 -25.31
CA THR A 116 3.14 -36.00 -24.28
C THR A 116 2.94 -35.39 -22.89
N GLU A 117 2.89 -36.24 -21.86
CA GLU A 117 2.71 -35.80 -20.46
C GLU A 117 3.87 -34.90 -20.00
N GLU A 118 5.10 -35.27 -20.34
CA GLU A 118 6.31 -34.51 -20.00
C GLU A 118 6.35 -33.11 -20.66
N PHE A 119 5.98 -33.02 -21.95
CA PHE A 119 5.88 -31.73 -22.66
C PHE A 119 4.76 -30.85 -22.10
N TRP A 120 3.66 -31.45 -21.63
CA TRP A 120 2.59 -30.71 -20.98
C TRP A 120 3.05 -30.11 -19.65
N TYR A 121 3.73 -30.90 -18.80
CA TYR A 121 4.27 -30.41 -17.52
C TYR A 121 5.27 -29.27 -17.70
N GLU A 122 6.21 -29.40 -18.64
CA GLU A 122 7.21 -28.37 -18.91
C GLU A 122 6.55 -27.05 -19.35
N ASN A 123 5.57 -27.13 -20.25
CA ASN A 123 4.89 -25.96 -20.78
C ASN A 123 4.00 -25.26 -19.73
N VAL A 124 3.32 -26.04 -18.88
CA VAL A 124 2.53 -25.51 -17.76
C VAL A 124 3.43 -24.86 -16.71
N MET A 125 4.52 -25.52 -16.33
CA MET A 125 5.48 -24.97 -15.36
C MET A 125 6.09 -23.67 -15.86
N HIS A 126 6.47 -23.59 -17.13
CA HIS A 126 7.01 -22.36 -17.71
C HIS A 126 6.01 -21.19 -17.69
N ARG A 127 4.73 -21.46 -18.03
CA ARG A 127 3.66 -20.45 -17.93
C ARG A 127 3.41 -20.00 -16.50
N LEU A 128 3.45 -20.93 -15.56
CA LEU A 128 3.19 -20.66 -14.15
C LEU A 128 4.35 -19.88 -13.51
N GLU A 129 5.59 -20.17 -13.88
CA GLU A 129 6.77 -19.37 -13.51
C GLU A 129 6.68 -17.95 -14.07
N PHE A 130 6.32 -17.79 -15.34
CA PHE A 130 6.10 -16.47 -15.94
C PHE A 130 5.02 -15.70 -15.19
N ALA A 131 3.86 -16.32 -14.94
CA ALA A 131 2.77 -15.70 -14.20
C ALA A 131 3.17 -15.35 -12.76
N LEU A 132 3.90 -16.24 -12.06
CA LEU A 132 4.42 -15.97 -10.72
C LEU A 132 5.38 -14.78 -10.68
N SER A 133 6.25 -14.66 -11.69
CA SER A 133 7.18 -13.54 -11.81
C SER A 133 6.45 -12.22 -12.07
N ALA A 134 5.44 -12.23 -12.94
CA ALA A 134 4.61 -11.07 -13.25
C ALA A 134 3.81 -10.60 -12.02
N ILE A 135 3.14 -11.53 -11.30
CA ILE A 135 2.43 -11.19 -10.05
C ILE A 135 3.42 -10.65 -9.01
N GLY A 136 4.62 -11.23 -8.91
CA GLY A 136 5.64 -10.76 -7.98
C GLY A 136 6.02 -9.29 -8.22
N ALA A 137 6.30 -8.94 -9.47
CA ALA A 137 6.62 -7.57 -9.85
C ALA A 137 5.46 -6.60 -9.56
N GLU A 138 4.22 -7.01 -9.85
CA GLU A 138 3.04 -6.18 -9.60
C GLU A 138 2.77 -5.98 -8.11
N ILE A 139 2.95 -7.02 -7.29
CA ILE A 139 2.85 -6.92 -5.82
C ILE A 139 3.87 -5.91 -5.27
N ASP A 140 5.12 -5.98 -5.72
CA ASP A 140 6.18 -5.09 -5.20
C ASP A 140 5.93 -3.63 -5.60
N LYS A 141 5.49 -3.41 -6.84
CA LYS A 141 5.10 -2.08 -7.35
C LYS A 141 3.89 -1.53 -6.59
N ASN A 142 2.82 -2.31 -6.45
CA ASN A 142 1.61 -1.90 -5.74
C ASN A 142 1.86 -1.65 -4.25
N LYS A 143 2.74 -2.45 -3.63
CA LYS A 143 3.15 -2.24 -2.24
C LYS A 143 3.83 -0.88 -2.07
N GLN A 144 4.75 -0.50 -2.94
CA GLN A 144 5.42 0.82 -2.85
C GLN A 144 4.42 1.97 -3.02
N TYR A 145 3.54 1.91 -4.02
CA TYR A 145 2.51 2.93 -4.20
C TYR A 145 1.58 3.03 -3.00
N PHE A 146 1.18 1.88 -2.43
CA PHE A 146 0.33 1.84 -1.25
C PHE A 146 1.02 2.42 -0.01
N GLU A 147 2.31 2.12 0.21
CA GLU A 147 3.09 2.71 1.31
C GLU A 147 3.18 4.24 1.18
N ILE A 148 3.47 4.76 -0.03
CA ILE A 148 3.48 6.20 -0.30
C ILE A 148 2.09 6.82 -0.06
N ALA A 149 1.04 6.17 -0.53
CA ALA A 149 -0.33 6.64 -0.34
C ALA A 149 -0.72 6.70 1.15
N GLN A 150 -0.33 5.70 1.95
CA GLN A 150 -0.57 5.69 3.39
C GLN A 150 0.22 6.79 4.12
N LEU A 151 1.49 7.01 3.75
CA LEU A 151 2.29 8.10 4.32
C LEU A 151 1.70 9.47 4.00
N LEU A 152 1.23 9.68 2.78
CA LEU A 152 0.54 10.90 2.37
C LEU A 152 -0.78 11.08 3.14
N LEU A 153 -1.56 10.02 3.32
CA LEU A 153 -2.81 10.06 4.10
C LEU A 153 -2.53 10.47 5.54
N LEU A 154 -1.57 9.81 6.21
CA LEU A 154 -1.23 10.07 7.61
C LEU A 154 -0.68 11.49 7.79
N THR A 155 0.25 11.89 6.92
CA THR A 155 0.82 13.25 6.95
C THR A 155 -0.27 14.30 6.72
N GLY A 156 -1.14 14.07 5.75
CA GLY A 156 -2.23 14.97 5.43
C GLY A 156 -3.25 15.11 6.57
N ALA A 157 -3.66 13.98 7.14
CA ALA A 157 -4.57 13.96 8.29
C ALA A 157 -3.95 14.65 9.52
N PHE A 158 -2.67 14.42 9.79
CA PHE A 158 -1.96 15.09 10.88
C PHE A 158 -1.90 16.60 10.69
N LEU A 159 -1.53 17.07 9.49
CA LEU A 159 -1.47 18.50 9.18
C LEU A 159 -2.84 19.18 9.29
N LEU A 160 -3.92 18.49 8.89
CA LEU A 160 -5.28 19.02 9.02
C LEU A 160 -5.70 19.09 10.49
N VAL A 161 -5.48 18.04 11.28
CA VAL A 161 -5.78 18.06 12.72
C VAL A 161 -5.00 19.19 13.41
N TYR A 162 -3.73 19.37 13.05
CA TYR A 162 -2.91 20.47 13.53
C TYR A 162 -3.50 21.83 13.15
N ALA A 163 -3.78 22.05 11.86
CA ALA A 163 -4.33 23.31 11.37
C ALA A 163 -5.68 23.66 12.00
N THR A 164 -6.58 22.67 12.15
CA THR A 164 -7.87 22.83 12.81
C THR A 164 -7.69 23.13 14.30
N GLY A 165 -6.87 22.35 15.01
CA GLY A 165 -6.61 22.54 16.43
C GLY A 165 -6.06 23.93 16.73
N VAL A 166 -5.05 24.37 15.97
CA VAL A 166 -4.43 25.68 16.15
C VAL A 166 -5.42 26.81 15.89
N THR A 167 -6.20 26.72 14.80
CA THR A 167 -7.21 27.73 14.45
C THR A 167 -8.28 27.83 15.53
N VAL A 168 -8.80 26.69 16.01
CA VAL A 168 -9.84 26.64 17.05
C VAL A 168 -9.33 27.20 18.38
N ILE A 169 -8.14 26.79 18.83
CA ILE A 169 -7.58 27.25 20.10
C ILE A 169 -7.23 28.74 20.05
N SER A 170 -6.65 29.20 18.93
CA SER A 170 -6.33 30.62 18.77
C SER A 170 -7.60 31.47 18.75
N GLY A 171 -8.65 31.03 18.04
CA GLY A 171 -9.94 31.72 18.00
C GLY A 171 -10.70 31.70 19.33
N ALA A 172 -10.68 30.58 20.06
CA ALA A 172 -11.46 30.42 21.29
C ALA A 172 -10.78 31.01 22.53
N PHE A 173 -9.45 30.88 22.64
CA PHE A 173 -8.70 31.23 23.85
C PHE A 173 -7.72 32.39 23.65
N GLY A 174 -7.58 32.92 22.42
CA GLY A 174 -6.65 34.01 22.12
C GLY A 174 -5.18 33.64 22.25
N ILE A 175 -4.85 32.33 22.31
CA ILE A 175 -3.47 31.88 22.43
C ILE A 175 -2.75 32.12 21.08
N PRO A 176 -1.57 32.76 21.06
CA PRO A 176 -0.80 32.97 19.84
C PRO A 176 -0.42 31.65 19.15
N VAL A 177 -0.49 31.63 17.82
CA VAL A 177 -0.22 30.44 16.99
C VAL A 177 1.19 29.90 17.19
N ASP A 178 2.16 30.79 17.35
CA ASP A 178 3.57 30.53 17.60
C ASP A 178 3.80 29.73 18.90
N VAL A 179 3.08 30.06 19.98
CA VAL A 179 3.14 29.32 21.25
C VAL A 179 2.56 27.91 21.08
N GLN A 180 1.42 27.79 20.39
CA GLN A 180 0.78 26.49 20.13
C GLN A 180 1.64 25.60 19.22
N THR A 181 2.25 26.20 18.21
CA THR A 181 3.17 25.53 17.28
C THR A 181 4.36 24.94 18.04
N GLY A 182 4.96 25.73 18.94
CA GLY A 182 6.04 25.26 19.81
C GLY A 182 5.60 24.08 20.70
N ALA A 183 4.40 24.15 21.27
CA ALA A 183 3.85 23.09 22.12
C ALA A 183 3.58 21.78 21.37
N VAL A 184 3.31 21.82 20.06
CA VAL A 184 3.12 20.60 19.24
C VAL A 184 4.44 20.09 18.68
N LEU A 185 5.30 20.97 18.17
CA LEU A 185 6.53 20.56 17.49
C LEU A 185 7.62 20.09 18.45
N LEU A 186 7.74 20.69 19.65
CA LEU A 186 8.79 20.32 20.61
C LEU A 186 8.63 18.86 21.11
N PRO A 187 7.44 18.40 21.54
CA PRO A 187 7.26 17.00 21.92
C PRO A 187 7.43 16.05 20.73
N ALA A 188 6.94 16.42 19.54
CA ALA A 188 7.09 15.60 18.34
C ALA A 188 8.56 15.42 17.95
N ALA A 189 9.34 16.50 17.97
CA ALA A 189 10.78 16.46 17.72
C ALA A 189 11.53 15.66 18.80
N ALA A 190 11.16 15.82 20.07
CA ALA A 190 11.75 15.04 21.17
C ALA A 190 11.49 13.54 21.01
N LEU A 191 10.27 13.14 20.65
CA LEU A 191 9.92 11.74 20.38
C LEU A 191 10.65 11.18 19.16
N ALA A 192 10.77 11.96 18.09
CA ALA A 192 11.51 11.57 16.89
C ALA A 192 13.00 11.36 17.19
N LEU A 193 13.61 12.26 17.97
CA LEU A 193 14.99 12.13 18.42
C LEU A 193 15.19 10.90 19.33
N LEU A 194 14.29 10.67 20.28
CA LEU A 194 14.34 9.47 21.13
C LEU A 194 14.28 8.19 20.31
N ARG A 195 13.40 8.13 19.30
CA ARG A 195 13.31 7.00 18.36
C ARG A 195 14.59 6.82 17.55
N ALA A 196 15.16 7.91 17.02
CA ALA A 196 16.41 7.84 16.25
C ALA A 196 17.59 7.33 17.11
N VAL A 197 17.65 7.75 18.38
CA VAL A 197 18.66 7.27 19.35
C VAL A 197 18.45 5.78 19.67
N GLN A 198 17.22 5.32 19.84
CA GLN A 198 16.93 3.91 20.06
C GLN A 198 17.38 3.05 18.87
N ILE A 199 17.07 3.45 17.64
CA ILE A 199 17.46 2.70 16.43
C ILE A 199 18.99 2.60 16.32
N ARG A 200 19.73 3.68 16.61
CA ARG A 200 21.21 3.66 16.64
C ARG A 200 21.83 2.77 17.71
N ARG A 201 21.10 2.42 18.78
CA ARG A 201 21.61 1.51 19.83
C ARG A 201 21.43 0.03 19.50
N PHE A 202 20.59 -0.31 18.52
CA PHE A 202 20.30 -1.69 18.12
C PHE A 202 20.92 -2.08 16.77
N SER A 203 21.62 -1.16 16.13
CA SER A 203 22.44 -1.40 14.94
C SER A 203 23.93 -1.34 15.29
#